data_AF-D2S508-F1
#
_entry.id   AF-D2S508-F1
#
_cell.length_a   1.000
_cell.length_b   1.000
_cell.length_c   1.000
_cell.angle_alpha   90.00
_cell.angle_beta   90.00
_cell.angle_gamma   90.00
#
_symmetry.space_group_name_H-M   'P 1'
#
loop_
_entity.id
_entity.type
_entity.pdbx_description
1 polymer ?
#
loop_
_entity_poly.entity_id
_entity_poly.type
_entity_poly.pdbx_seq_one_letter_code
_entity_poly.pdbx_strand_id
1 'polypeptide(L)' 'MAATPFRPPWFGNRGVQVLAGGALAYCLVQLVVQLVDGLWAQAFLNFAWSVLFGYVLVESLRFRREQDAAPGGPVEPGD' A
#
# COMPACT_ATOMS: atom_id res chain seq x y z
N MET A 1 -24.78 -10.28 4.28
CA MET A 1 -23.71 -10.94 3.52
C MET A 1 -22.45 -10.11 3.68
N ALA A 2 -21.40 -10.63 4.33
CA ALA A 2 -20.14 -9.91 4.40
C ALA A 2 -19.59 -9.82 2.97
N ALA A 3 -19.55 -8.62 2.41
CA ALA A 3 -18.92 -8.40 1.12
C ALA A 3 -17.47 -8.88 1.25
N THR A 4 -17.10 -9.94 0.52
CA THR A 4 -15.68 -10.26 0.30
C THR A 4 -15.06 -8.98 -0.24
N PRO A 5 -14.10 -8.37 0.49
CA PRO A 5 -13.52 -7.11 0.05
C PRO A 5 -13.01 -7.31 -1.37
N PHE A 6 -13.41 -6.45 -2.30
CA PHE A 6 -12.86 -6.47 -3.65
C PHE A 6 -11.36 -6.15 -3.53
N ARG A 7 -10.52 -7.14 -3.82
CA ARG A 7 -9.08 -7.09 -3.60
C ARG A 7 -8.40 -7.23 -4.97
N PRO A 8 -8.01 -6.12 -5.60
CA PRO A 8 -7.54 -6.15 -6.97
C PRO A 8 -6.25 -6.99 -7.10
N PRO A 9 -6.10 -7.80 -8.17
CA PRO A 9 -5.00 -8.75 -8.29
C PRO A 9 -3.61 -8.09 -8.33
N TRP A 10 -3.53 -6.80 -8.67
CA TRP A 10 -2.28 -6.03 -8.69
C TRP A 10 -1.76 -5.63 -7.30
N PHE A 11 -2.55 -5.76 -6.22
CA PHE A 11 -2.12 -5.39 -4.86
C PHE A 11 -0.92 -6.21 -4.35
N GLY A 12 -0.74 -7.45 -4.81
CA GLY A 12 0.41 -8.29 -4.48
C GLY A 12 1.69 -7.96 -5.25
N ASN A 13 1.62 -7.08 -6.26
CA ASN A 13 2.77 -6.77 -7.12
C ASN A 13 3.80 -5.90 -6.38
N ARG A 14 5.09 -6.29 -6.48
CA ARG A 14 6.23 -5.50 -5.97
C ARG A 14 6.20 -4.06 -6.46
N GLY A 15 5.75 -3.81 -7.70
CA GLY A 15 5.63 -2.46 -8.24
C GLY A 15 4.71 -1.56 -7.41
N VAL A 16 3.56 -2.07 -6.98
CA VAL A 16 2.60 -1.32 -6.15
C VAL A 16 3.17 -1.05 -4.76
N GLN A 17 3.90 -2.01 -4.18
CA GLN A 17 4.58 -1.82 -2.88
C GLN A 17 5.64 -0.72 -2.94
N VAL A 18 6.46 -0.71 -3.99
CA VAL A 18 7.49 0.31 -4.19
C VAL A 18 6.84 1.68 -4.44
N LEU A 19 5.79 1.75 -5.26
CA LEU A 19 5.07 3.00 -5.51
C LEU A 19 4.39 3.53 -4.24
N ALA A 20 3.69 2.68 -3.49
CA ALA A 20 3.06 3.06 -2.23
C ALA A 20 4.07 3.49 -1.17
N GLY A 21 5.18 2.75 -1.04
CA GLY A 21 6.27 3.11 -0.13
C GLY A 21 6.97 4.42 -0.51
N GLY A 22 7.21 4.64 -1.81
CA GLY A 22 7.77 5.89 -2.32
C GLY A 22 6.84 7.09 -2.10
N ALA A 23 5.55 6.92 -2.39
CA ALA A 23 4.53 7.94 -2.15
C ALA A 23 4.40 8.27 -0.65
N LEU A 24 4.43 7.27 0.21
CA LEU A 24 4.43 7.46 1.67
C LEU A 24 5.64 8.27 2.14
N ALA A 25 6.84 7.90 1.69
CA ALA A 25 8.07 8.61 2.04
C ALA A 25 8.02 10.07 1.57
N TYR A 26 7.53 10.31 0.34
CA TYR A 26 7.34 11.65 -0.19
C TYR A 26 6.37 12.48 0.66
N CYS A 27 5.21 11.93 1.02
CA CYS A 27 4.25 12.61 1.88
C CYS A 27 4.83 12.96 3.25
N LEU A 28 5.64 12.08 3.85
CA LEU A 28 6.28 12.34 5.14
C LEU A 28 7.31 13.47 5.05
N VAL A 29 8.14 13.47 4.00
CA VAL A 29 9.11 14.56 3.76
C VAL A 29 8.37 15.89 3.58
N GLN A 30 7.34 15.92 2.74
CA GLN A 30 6.54 17.13 2.50
C GLN A 30 5.82 17.60 3.77
N LEU A 31 5.30 16.67 4.58
CA LEU A 31 4.68 17.00 5.86
C LEU A 31 5.67 17.71 6.80
N VAL A 32 6.89 17.20 6.93
CA VAL A 32 7.91 17.83 7.78
C VAL A 32 8.28 19.23 7.27
N VAL A 33 8.53 19.36 5.96
CA VAL A 33 8.85 20.66 5.35
C VAL A 33 7.72 21.68 5.60
N GLN A 34 6.48 21.27 5.35
CA GLN A 34 5.32 22.16 5.51
C GLN A 34 5.04 22.51 6.98
N LEU A 35 5.33 21.62 7.92
CA LEU A 35 5.25 21.94 9.35
C LEU A 35 6.30 22.98 9.76
N VAL A 36 7.53 22.86 9.24
CA VAL A 36 8.61 23.83 9.48
C VAL A 36 8.26 25.20 8.88
N ASP A 37 7.65 25.21 7.69
CA ASP A 37 7.22 26.43 7.00
C ASP A 37 5.88 27.01 7.53
N GLY A 38 5.25 26.36 8.51
CA GLY A 38 3.96 26.81 9.08
C GLY A 38 2.75 26.66 8.12
N LEU A 39 2.87 25.82 7.09
CA LEU A 39 1.85 25.54 6.09
C LEU A 39 0.86 24.47 6.58
N TRP A 40 0.11 24.78 7.63
CA TRP A 40 -0.73 23.81 8.37
C TRP A 40 -1.77 23.07 7.52
N ALA A 41 -2.41 23.77 6.57
CA ALA A 41 -3.43 23.17 5.71
C ALA A 41 -2.84 22.12 4.76
N GLN A 42 -1.69 22.42 4.16
CA GLN A 42 -0.98 21.47 3.29
C GLN A 42 -0.39 20.32 4.11
N ALA A 43 0.16 20.61 5.30
CA ALA A 43 0.67 19.59 6.20
C ALA A 43 -0.42 18.59 6.60
N PHE A 44 -1.62 19.07 6.93
CA PHE A 44 -2.77 18.19 7.19
C PHE A 44 -3.14 17.33 5.98
N LEU A 45 -3.13 17.90 4.77
CA LEU A 45 -3.44 17.15 3.57
C LEU A 45 -2.40 16.05 3.31
N ASN A 46 -1.11 16.35 3.46
CA ASN A 46 -0.04 15.36 3.33
C ASN A 46 -0.10 14.29 4.43
N PHE A 47 -0.54 14.65 5.63
CA PHE A 47 -0.80 13.69 6.68
C PHE A 47 -1.88 12.68 6.26
N ALA A 48 -3.03 13.15 5.77
CA ALA A 48 -4.11 12.30 5.30
C ALA A 48 -3.65 11.35 4.18
N TRP A 49 -2.86 11.86 3.22
CA TRP A 49 -2.25 11.03 2.18
C TRP A 49 -1.27 9.99 2.73
N SER A 50 -0.47 10.35 3.74
CA SER A 50 0.45 9.41 4.39
C SER A 50 -0.30 8.23 5.03
N VAL A 51 -1.45 8.49 5.66
CA VAL A 51 -2.27 7.43 6.26
C VAL A 51 -2.83 6.52 5.17
N LEU A 52 -3.31 7.09 4.06
CA LEU A 52 -3.85 6.33 2.93
C LEU A 52 -2.79 5.45 2.26
N PHE A 53 -1.62 6.01 1.94
CA PHE A 53 -0.51 5.23 1.36
C PHE A 53 0.06 4.20 2.34
N GLY A 54 0.12 4.53 3.63
CA GLY A 54 0.52 3.59 4.68
C GLY A 54 -0.43 2.40 4.76
N TYR A 55 -1.73 2.65 4.73
CA TYR A 55 -2.74 1.59 4.69
C TYR A 55 -2.59 0.70 3.45
N VAL A 56 -2.46 1.30 2.26
CA VAL A 56 -2.25 0.56 1.00
C VAL A 56 -0.98 -0.29 1.07
N LEU A 57 0.11 0.25 1.60
CA LEU A 57 1.36 -0.47 1.75
C LEU A 57 1.21 -1.66 2.71
N VAL A 58 0.62 -1.45 3.89
CA VAL A 58 0.39 -2.53 4.87
C VAL A 58 -0.48 -3.62 4.27
N GLU A 59 -1.57 -3.25 3.60
CA GLU A 59 -2.48 -4.21 3.00
C GLU A 59 -1.80 -4.98 1.85
N SER A 60 -1.02 -4.30 0.99
CA SER A 60 -0.24 -4.93 -0.07
C SER A 60 0.81 -5.93 0.44
N LEU A 61 1.42 -5.65 1.59
CA LEU A 61 2.35 -6.57 2.25
C LEU A 61 1.62 -7.75 2.89
N ARG A 62 0.46 -7.52 3.50
CA ARG A 62 -0.39 -8.57 4.06
C ARG A 62 -0.84 -9.54 2.95
N PHE A 63 -1.26 -9.02 1.80
CA PHE A 63 -1.60 -9.83 0.63
C PHE A 63 -0.45 -10.70 0.14
N ARG A 64 0.72 -10.09 0.01
CA ARG A 64 1.92 -10.80 -0.43
C ARG A 64 2.18 -11.99 0.50
N ARG A 65 2.06 -11.79 1.81
CA ARG A 65 2.18 -12.86 2.81
C ARG A 65 1.09 -13.92 2.67
N GLU A 66 -0.16 -13.53 2.43
CA GLU A 66 -1.27 -14.49 2.19
C GLU A 66 -1.03 -15.33 0.92
N GLN A 67 -0.50 -14.72 -0.15
CA GLN A 67 -0.12 -15.41 -1.39
C GLN A 67 1.09 -16.34 -1.19
N ASP A 68 2.12 -15.88 -0.48
CA ASP A 68 3.32 -16.68 -0.19
C ASP A 68 3.02 -17.83 0.79
N ALA A 69 2.02 -17.68 1.68
CA ALA A 69 1.60 -18.69 2.65
C ALA A 69 0.62 -19.73 2.09
N ALA A 70 0.04 -19.51 0.91
CA ALA A 70 -0.70 -20.53 0.19
C ALA A 70 0.31 -21.56 -0.37
N PRO A 71 0.36 -22.81 0.15
CA PRO A 71 1.27 -23.82 -0.37
C PRO A 71 0.96 -24.07 -1.84
N GLY A 72 2.01 -24.22 -2.66
CA GLY A 72 1.91 -24.31 -4.11
C GLY A 72 0.78 -25.22 -4.60
N GLY A 73 0.01 -24.72 -5.56
CA GLY A 73 -0.70 -25.58 -6.48
C GLY A 73 0.10 -25.72 -7.77
N PRO A 74 0.81 -26.84 -7.98
CA PRO A 74 1.10 -27.32 -9.32
C PRO A 74 0.32 -28.62 -9.55
N VAL A 75 -0.65 -28.58 -10.47
CA VAL A 75 -0.92 -29.74 -11.32
C VAL A 75 -1.13 -29.19 -12.73
N GLU A 76 -0.05 -29.22 -13.49
CA GLU A 76 -0.11 -29.38 -14.94
C GLU A 76 -0.88 -30.68 -15.20
N PRO A 77 -2.06 -30.66 -15.84
CA PRO A 77 -2.59 -31.88 -16.42
C PRO A 77 -1.79 -32.07 -17.71
N GLY A 78 -0.87 -33.03 -17.67
CA GLY A 78 -0.47 -33.70 -18.90
C GLY A 78 -1.71 -34.37 -19.51
N ASP A 79 -2.02 -33.98 -20.73
CA ASP A 79 -2.46 -34.82 -21.85
C ASP A 79 -2.33 -34.02 -23.16
#